data_AF-A0A4Y9ELJ2-F1
#
_entry.id   AF-A0A4Y9ELJ2-F1
#
_cell.length_a   1.000
_cell.length_b   1.000
_cell.length_c   1.000
_cell.angle_alpha   90.00
_cell.angle_beta   90.00
_cell.angle_gamma   90.00
#
_symmetry.space_group_name_H-M   'P 1'
#
loop_
_entity.id
_entity.type
_entity.pdbx_description
1 polymer ?
#
loop_
_entity_poly.entity_id
_entity_poly.type
_entity_poly.pdbx_seq_one_letter_code
_entity_poly.pdbx_strand_id
1 'polypeptide(L)'
;MTKITVTLGALIFAASLGMSSAAIAVTPTAIEKAELSMLTPAKQKEVLARAVNGNTISGVIETMLLNQISDDFANGDAISIDFTQQLFVVRNKKGQLHEYVFDTATLTVTPPKKK
;
A
#
# COMPACT_ATOMS: atom_id res chain seq x y z
N MET A 1 22.30 26.73 -49.78
CA MET A 1 23.29 26.44 -48.73
C MET A 1 23.91 27.74 -48.24
N THR A 2 23.46 28.31 -47.11
CA THR A 2 24.17 29.40 -46.43
C THR A 2 23.78 29.41 -44.95
N LYS A 3 24.73 29.79 -44.11
CA LYS A 3 24.98 29.24 -42.77
C LYS A 3 24.13 29.87 -41.65
N ILE A 4 23.90 29.04 -40.64
CA ILE A 4 23.29 29.33 -39.33
C ILE A 4 24.18 30.33 -38.57
N THR A 5 23.56 31.36 -38.01
CA THR A 5 24.17 32.20 -36.96
C THR A 5 23.35 32.02 -35.69
N VAL A 6 23.84 31.22 -34.74
CA VAL A 6 23.24 31.10 -33.41
C VAL A 6 23.84 32.20 -32.54
N THR A 7 23.08 33.24 -32.26
CA THR A 7 23.44 34.25 -31.26
C THR A 7 23.23 33.67 -29.86
N LEU A 8 24.36 33.56 -29.17
CA LEU A 8 24.54 33.32 -27.75
C LEU A 8 23.77 34.41 -26.96
N GLY A 9 22.61 34.08 -26.39
CA GLY A 9 21.77 35.07 -25.71
C GLY A 9 20.80 34.46 -24.72
N ALA A 10 21.07 34.69 -23.44
CA ALA A 10 20.17 34.56 -22.29
C ALA A 10 19.76 33.15 -21.86
N LEU A 11 20.63 32.58 -21.04
CA LEU A 11 20.29 31.84 -19.82
C LEU A 11 19.10 32.53 -19.09
N ILE A 12 17.88 31.99 -19.19
CA ILE A 12 16.79 32.30 -18.26
C ILE A 12 16.65 31.11 -17.32
N PHE A 13 17.44 31.18 -16.26
CA PHE A 13 17.23 30.47 -15.01
C PHE A 13 16.18 31.27 -14.21
N ALA A 14 14.90 30.94 -14.38
CA ALA A 14 13.83 31.40 -13.51
C ALA A 14 12.80 30.25 -13.44
N ALA A 15 12.94 29.36 -12.46
CA ALA A 15 12.32 29.57 -11.15
C ALA A 15 10.81 29.78 -11.28
N SER A 16 10.09 28.76 -11.77
CA SER A 16 8.68 28.62 -11.44
C SER A 16 8.44 27.21 -10.94
N LEU A 17 8.35 27.14 -9.61
CA LEU A 17 7.51 26.21 -8.89
C LEU A 17 8.03 24.78 -8.88
N GLY A 18 9.10 24.59 -8.09
CA GLY A 18 9.11 23.47 -7.18
C GLY A 18 7.85 23.55 -6.31
N MET A 19 6.73 23.04 -6.84
CA MET A 19 5.63 22.57 -6.01
C MET A 19 6.23 21.43 -5.21
N SER A 20 6.80 21.78 -4.05
CA SER A 20 6.88 20.85 -2.95
C SER A 20 5.43 20.46 -2.72
N SER A 21 5.02 19.31 -3.25
CA SER A 21 3.81 18.65 -2.81
C SER A 21 4.04 18.44 -1.33
N ALA A 22 3.53 19.36 -0.51
CA ALA A 22 3.50 19.17 0.92
C ALA A 22 2.86 17.80 1.10
N ALA A 23 3.65 16.82 1.51
CA ALA A 23 3.15 15.50 1.82
C ALA A 23 2.07 15.76 2.87
N ILE A 24 0.81 15.62 2.48
CA ILE A 24 -0.30 15.74 3.41
C ILE A 24 -0.01 14.64 4.42
N ALA A 25 0.42 15.03 5.61
CA ALA A 25 0.67 14.10 6.69
C ALA A 25 -0.69 13.51 7.05
N VAL A 26 -1.00 12.35 6.45
CA VAL A 26 -2.22 11.60 6.75
C VAL A 26 -2.07 11.16 8.20
N THR A 27 -2.79 11.84 9.08
CA THR A 27 -2.82 11.46 10.49
C THR A 27 -3.61 10.15 10.58
N PRO A 28 -3.02 9.07 11.13
CA PRO A 28 -3.72 7.80 11.27
C PRO A 28 -5.04 7.98 12.00
N THR A 29 -6.09 7.41 11.45
CA THR A 29 -7.39 7.28 12.10
C THR A 29 -7.27 6.44 13.38
N ALA A 30 -8.29 6.50 14.25
CA ALA A 30 -8.32 5.66 15.45
C ALA A 30 -8.24 4.16 15.12
N ILE A 31 -8.85 3.75 14.01
CA ILE A 31 -8.81 2.38 13.50
C ILE A 31 -7.38 2.02 13.07
N GLU A 32 -6.75 2.84 12.23
CA GLU A 32 -5.37 2.57 11.78
C GLU A 32 -4.36 2.51 12.92
N LYS A 33 -4.55 3.32 13.98
CA LYS A 33 -3.73 3.23 15.19
C LYS A 33 -3.93 1.89 15.91
N ALA A 34 -5.18 1.43 16.00
CA ALA A 34 -5.49 0.14 16.60
C ALA A 34 -4.89 -1.00 15.76
N GLU A 35 -5.07 -1.01 14.44
CA GLU A 35 -4.48 -1.99 13.53
C GLU A 35 -2.96 -2.07 13.67
N LEU A 36 -2.29 -0.91 13.68
CA LEU A 36 -0.84 -0.83 13.85
C LEU A 36 -0.40 -1.39 15.21
N SER A 37 -1.17 -1.12 16.28
CA SER A 37 -0.83 -1.58 17.64
C SER A 37 -0.86 -3.10 17.80
N MET A 38 -1.60 -3.81 16.93
CA MET A 38 -1.67 -5.28 16.96
C MET A 38 -0.46 -5.94 16.29
N LEU A 39 0.35 -5.18 15.57
CA LEU A 39 1.51 -5.70 14.84
C LEU A 39 2.76 -5.76 15.72
N THR A 40 3.68 -6.67 15.39
CA THR A 40 5.04 -6.64 15.97
C THR A 40 5.77 -5.34 15.63
N PRO A 41 6.72 -4.86 16.47
CA PRO A 41 7.45 -3.61 16.20
C PRO A 41 8.16 -3.57 14.84
N ALA A 42 8.69 -4.71 14.39
CA ALA A 42 9.31 -4.82 13.07
C ALA A 42 8.29 -4.58 11.95
N LYS A 43 7.09 -5.15 12.08
CA LYS A 43 6.01 -5.01 11.11
C LYS A 43 5.38 -3.61 11.15
N GLN A 44 5.24 -3.01 12.33
CA GLN A 44 4.84 -1.61 12.48
C GLN A 44 5.76 -0.67 11.69
N LYS A 45 7.08 -0.85 11.85
CA LYS A 45 8.08 -0.05 11.13
C LYS A 45 7.96 -0.23 9.62
N GLU A 46 7.74 -1.45 9.16
CA GLU A 46 7.55 -1.75 7.73
C GLU A 46 6.29 -1.08 7.18
N VAL A 47 5.16 -1.18 7.89
CA VAL A 47 3.90 -0.57 7.50
C VAL A 47 4.03 0.95 7.43
N LEU A 48 4.61 1.57 8.46
CA LEU A 48 4.86 3.02 8.50
C LEU A 48 5.79 3.49 7.37
N ALA A 49 6.81 2.70 7.02
CA ALA A 49 7.71 3.03 5.92
C ALA A 49 7.03 3.00 4.54
N ARG A 50 5.97 2.18 4.39
CA ARG A 50 5.20 2.04 3.14
C ARG A 50 3.98 2.96 3.09
N ALA A 51 3.46 3.39 4.24
CA ALA A 51 2.33 4.33 4.41
C ALA A 51 2.76 5.78 4.16
N VAL A 52 3.34 6.01 2.97
CA VAL A 52 3.82 7.30 2.48
C VAL A 52 3.16 7.61 1.14
N ASN A 53 3.28 8.86 0.66
CA ASN A 53 2.79 9.28 -0.65
C ASN A 53 1.28 9.03 -0.88
N GLY A 54 0.46 9.15 0.17
CA GLY A 54 -0.99 8.95 0.10
C GLY A 54 -1.46 7.52 0.39
N ASN A 55 -0.55 6.58 0.64
CA ASN A 55 -0.91 5.25 1.11
C ASN A 55 -1.35 5.29 2.58
N THR A 56 -2.51 4.69 2.88
CA THR A 56 -3.04 4.53 4.24
C THR A 56 -2.41 3.33 4.95
N ILE A 57 -2.47 3.29 6.28
CA ILE A 57 -1.97 2.15 7.06
C ILE A 57 -2.76 0.89 6.71
N SER A 58 -4.10 0.98 6.69
CA SER A 58 -4.98 -0.14 6.35
C SER A 58 -4.71 -0.66 4.93
N GLY A 59 -4.57 0.23 3.94
CA GLY A 59 -4.28 -0.17 2.56
C GLY A 59 -2.93 -0.85 2.39
N VAL A 60 -1.91 -0.43 3.16
CA VAL A 60 -0.61 -1.12 3.21
C VAL A 60 -0.76 -2.51 3.82
N ILE A 61 -1.46 -2.64 4.94
CA ILE A 61 -1.69 -3.94 5.60
C ILE A 61 -2.44 -4.89 4.65
N GLU A 62 -3.52 -4.43 4.03
CA GLU A 62 -4.27 -5.17 3.00
C GLU A 62 -3.34 -5.66 1.90
N THR A 63 -2.54 -4.77 1.33
CA THR A 63 -1.58 -5.10 0.26
C THR A 63 -0.58 -6.17 0.72
N MET A 64 -0.09 -6.09 1.96
CA MET A 64 0.85 -7.08 2.51
C MET A 64 0.23 -8.46 2.68
N LEU A 65 -1.03 -8.54 3.08
CA LEU A 65 -1.78 -9.79 3.17
C LEU A 65 -2.10 -10.34 1.78
N LEU A 66 -2.58 -9.49 0.86
CA LEU A 66 -2.90 -9.84 -0.53
C LEU A 66 -1.70 -10.44 -1.27
N ASN A 67 -0.51 -9.88 -1.08
CA ASN A 67 0.72 -10.37 -1.72
C ASN A 67 1.08 -11.81 -1.34
N GLN A 68 0.52 -12.36 -0.27
CA GLN A 68 0.79 -13.73 0.18
C GLN A 68 -0.20 -14.77 -0.37
N ILE A 69 -1.31 -14.33 -0.96
CA ILE A 69 -2.37 -15.19 -1.50
C ILE A 69 -2.48 -15.06 -3.02
N SER A 70 -1.32 -15.04 -3.70
CA SER A 70 -1.18 -14.73 -5.13
C SER A 70 -2.05 -15.58 -6.07
N ASP A 71 -2.28 -16.85 -5.73
CA ASP A 71 -2.99 -17.79 -6.60
C ASP A 71 -4.51 -17.52 -6.64
N ASP A 72 -5.07 -17.11 -5.50
CA ASP A 72 -6.50 -16.79 -5.37
C ASP A 72 -6.82 -15.33 -5.77
N PHE A 73 -5.78 -14.50 -5.82
CA PHE A 73 -5.87 -13.05 -6.01
C PHE A 73 -5.40 -12.53 -7.37
N ALA A 74 -5.04 -13.37 -8.34
CA ALA A 74 -4.50 -12.89 -9.62
C ALA A 74 -5.40 -11.91 -10.43
N ASN A 75 -6.59 -11.51 -9.92
CA ASN A 75 -7.38 -10.28 -10.16
C ASN A 75 -8.54 -10.21 -9.11
N GLY A 76 -8.27 -10.50 -7.84
CA GLY A 76 -9.30 -10.49 -6.80
C GLY A 76 -9.53 -9.10 -6.21
N ASP A 77 -10.52 -8.96 -5.34
CA ASP A 77 -10.71 -7.77 -4.48
C ASP A 77 -10.60 -8.20 -3.01
N ALA A 78 -9.86 -7.45 -2.19
CA ALA A 78 -9.97 -7.54 -0.73
C ALA A 78 -11.35 -6.98 -0.33
N ILE A 79 -12.16 -7.81 0.33
CA ILE A 79 -13.53 -7.42 0.71
C ILE A 79 -13.60 -7.00 2.17
N SER A 80 -12.81 -7.64 3.04
CA SER A 80 -12.81 -7.34 4.48
C SER A 80 -11.57 -7.89 5.17
N ILE A 81 -11.11 -7.18 6.20
CA ILE A 81 -10.19 -7.69 7.24
C ILE A 81 -10.92 -7.64 8.58
N ASP A 82 -10.87 -8.73 9.35
CA ASP A 82 -11.23 -8.76 10.76
C ASP A 82 -10.01 -9.18 11.59
N PHE A 83 -9.39 -8.21 12.26
CA PHE A 83 -8.25 -8.43 13.14
C PHE A 83 -8.59 -9.17 14.44
N THR A 84 -9.85 -9.11 14.88
CA THR A 84 -10.31 -9.81 16.09
C THR A 84 -10.40 -11.31 15.80
N GLN A 85 -10.95 -11.66 14.64
CA GLN A 85 -11.09 -13.04 14.20
C GLN A 85 -9.88 -13.56 13.43
N GLN A 86 -8.91 -12.69 13.12
CA GLN A 86 -7.73 -13.03 12.32
C GLN A 86 -8.10 -13.53 10.92
N LEU A 87 -9.15 -12.96 10.34
CA LEU A 87 -9.73 -13.35 9.06
C LEU A 87 -9.55 -12.29 7.99
N PHE A 88 -9.11 -12.72 6.83
CA PHE A 88 -9.01 -11.91 5.63
C PHE A 88 -9.88 -12.51 4.54
N VAL A 89 -10.86 -11.75 4.06
CA VAL A 89 -11.84 -12.21 3.08
C VAL A 89 -11.53 -11.57 1.73
N VAL A 90 -11.36 -12.42 0.72
CA VAL A 90 -11.15 -11.99 -0.66
C VAL A 90 -12.24 -12.54 -1.56
N ARG A 91 -12.53 -11.78 -2.62
CA ARG A 91 -13.33 -12.24 -3.74
C ARG A 91 -12.40 -12.62 -4.88
N ASN A 92 -12.46 -13.87 -5.32
CA ASN A 92 -11.68 -14.33 -6.47
C ASN A 92 -12.32 -13.89 -7.81
N LYS A 93 -11.65 -14.16 -8.94
CA LYS A 93 -12.15 -13.80 -10.30
C LYS A 93 -13.52 -14.38 -10.66
N LYS A 94 -13.94 -15.47 -9.99
CA LYS A 94 -15.24 -16.12 -10.21
C LYS A 94 -16.34 -15.54 -9.32
N GLY A 95 -16.05 -14.48 -8.56
CA GLY A 95 -16.96 -13.89 -7.59
C GLY A 95 -17.09 -14.70 -6.30
N GLN A 96 -16.29 -15.75 -6.11
CA GLN A 96 -16.36 -16.60 -4.92
C GLN A 96 -15.61 -15.93 -3.77
N LEU A 97 -16.21 -15.98 -2.58
CA LEU A 97 -15.57 -15.52 -1.35
C LEU A 97 -14.69 -16.64 -0.78
N HIS A 98 -13.47 -16.27 -0.43
CA HIS A 98 -12.51 -17.14 0.24
C HIS A 98 -12.01 -16.45 1.49
N GLU A 99 -11.93 -17.23 2.57
CA GLU A 99 -11.46 -16.79 3.87
C GLU A 99 -10.05 -17.31 4.11
N TYR A 100 -9.17 -16.41 4.53
CA TYR A 100 -7.80 -16.71 4.89
C TYR A 100 -7.59 -16.36 6.35
N VAL A 101 -7.09 -17.32 7.12
CA VAL A 101 -6.63 -17.05 8.47
C VAL A 101 -5.24 -16.43 8.38
N PHE A 102 -4.99 -15.35 9.11
CA PHE A 102 -3.69 -14.69 9.14
C PHE A 102 -3.22 -14.42 10.57
N ASP A 103 -1.92 -14.55 10.81
CA ASP A 103 -1.33 -14.08 12.03
C ASP A 103 -1.28 -12.56 12.02
N THR A 104 -2.02 -11.91 12.92
CA THR A 104 -2.09 -10.44 12.96
C THR A 104 -0.74 -9.81 13.28
N ALA A 105 0.04 -10.38 14.20
CA ALA A 105 1.27 -9.76 14.67
C ALA A 105 2.34 -9.68 13.55
N THR A 106 2.33 -10.66 12.65
CA THR A 106 3.31 -10.81 11.56
C THR A 106 2.73 -10.52 10.18
N LEU A 107 1.40 -10.40 10.08
CA LEU A 107 0.63 -10.33 8.83
C LEU A 107 0.93 -11.52 7.92
N THR A 108 1.03 -12.73 8.46
CA THR A 108 1.33 -13.93 7.67
C THR A 108 0.07 -14.75 7.42
N VAL A 109 -0.23 -15.09 6.17
CA VAL A 109 -1.40 -15.90 5.83
C VAL A 109 -1.10 -17.39 5.97
N THR A 110 -1.98 -18.11 6.67
CA THR A 110 -1.99 -19.58 6.62
C THR A 110 -2.83 -20.01 5.42
N PRO A 111 -2.24 -20.69 4.41
CA PRO A 111 -3.00 -21.14 3.26
C PRO A 111 -4.08 -22.14 3.70
N PRO A 112 -5.27 -22.12 3.08
CA PRO A 112 -6.29 -23.14 3.34
C PRO A 112 -5.69 -24.52 3.07
N LYS A 113 -5.92 -25.48 3.98
CA LYS A 113 -5.49 -26.87 3.76
C LYS A 113 -6.07 -27.33 2.42
N LYS A 114 -5.21 -27.63 1.45
CA LYS A 114 -5.62 -28.27 0.19
C LYS A 114 -6.38 -29.55 0.56
N LYS A 115 -7.69 -29.58 0.30
CA LYS A 115 -8.51 -30.79 0.42
C LYS A 115 -8.28 -31.69 -0.78
#